data_AF-A0A7J4FMZ4-F1
#
_entry.id   AF-A0A7J4FMZ4-F1
#
_cell.length_a   1.000
_cell.length_b   1.000
_cell.length_c   1.000
_cell.angle_alpha   90.00
_cell.angle_beta   90.00
_cell.angle_gamma   90.00
#
_symmetry.space_group_name_H-M   'P 1'
#
loop_
_entity.id
_entity.type
_entity.pdbx_description
1 polymer ?
#
loop_
_entity_poly.entity_id
_entity_poly.type
_entity_poly.pdbx_seq_one_letter_code
_entity_poly.pdbx_strand_id
1 'polypeptide(L)'
;MRGYLVMPQHEHFFYEKSGNQIAVVLGVGFHPSTGRKGCRLTFIKGEPRYFQDRFKTVYFQGLGKNVYTLEYGQPLRLHIPSEAKKEIKGDGRPTELRCIKEALTIIQRDLKELLVYTGAGISKAAGIWGVDELKEQLYLSDIDKLTRVIATVPQIICNRFAYFITSLYVSQPTRAHFALRNLWDKYHFDVVTENLDQLHQKTGLPVIRREEVSKLREKIEKYRTLMTIGLSADFSSVISYFRSKSPDGTVLAINTSIPSYLGRGDYYLLGDVQIVLPEISNQRAMRSTTPSTSLA
;
A
#
# COMPACT_ATOMS: atom_id res chain seq x y z
N MET A 1 -5.39 1.36 -20.50
CA MET A 1 -3.99 1.84 -20.33
C MET A 1 -3.93 2.62 -19.02
N ARG A 2 -3.36 2.03 -17.97
CA ARG A 2 -3.11 2.72 -16.70
C ARG A 2 -1.83 3.55 -16.84
N GLY A 3 -1.80 4.72 -16.25
CA GLY A 3 -0.61 5.56 -16.17
C GLY A 3 -0.79 6.59 -15.06
N TYR A 4 0.19 7.47 -14.92
CA TYR A 4 0.16 8.56 -13.96
C TYR A 4 0.52 9.83 -14.73
N LEU A 5 -0.25 10.90 -14.54
CA LEU A 5 0.09 12.21 -15.09
C LEU A 5 0.79 12.99 -13.99
N VAL A 6 2.10 13.23 -14.15
CA VAL A 6 2.86 14.11 -13.25
C VAL A 6 2.92 15.49 -13.90
N MET A 7 2.25 16.46 -13.28
CA MET A 7 2.35 17.88 -13.60
C MET A 7 2.99 18.60 -12.40
N PRO A 8 3.65 19.76 -12.60
CA PRO A 8 4.47 20.38 -11.57
C PRO A 8 3.64 20.79 -10.34
N GLN A 9 4.21 20.56 -9.15
CA GLN A 9 3.73 20.95 -7.82
C GLN A 9 2.56 20.13 -7.21
N HIS A 10 2.91 18.97 -6.65
CA HIS A 10 2.28 18.38 -5.46
C HIS A 10 0.81 17.90 -5.51
N GLU A 11 0.23 17.59 -6.67
CA GLU A 11 -1.08 16.91 -6.75
C GLU A 11 -0.92 15.42 -7.09
N HIS A 12 -1.58 14.53 -6.32
CA HIS A 12 -1.67 13.10 -6.63
C HIS A 12 -2.94 12.80 -7.40
N PHE A 13 -2.79 12.03 -8.48
CA PHE A 13 -3.90 11.67 -9.35
C PHE A 13 -3.93 10.18 -9.63
N PHE A 14 -5.09 9.58 -9.39
CA PHE A 14 -5.44 8.26 -9.91
C PHE A 14 -6.33 8.44 -11.13
N TYR A 15 -6.06 7.71 -12.22
CA TYR A 15 -7.01 7.55 -13.31
C TYR A 15 -7.04 6.09 -13.78
N GLU A 16 -8.21 5.59 -14.12
CA GLU A 16 -8.39 4.30 -14.78
C GLU A 16 -9.03 4.53 -16.16
N LYS A 17 -8.29 4.22 -17.23
CA LYS A 17 -8.78 4.38 -18.61
C LYS A 17 -9.55 3.13 -19.03
N SER A 18 -10.88 3.20 -18.93
CA SER A 18 -11.83 2.24 -19.53
C SER A 18 -12.55 2.88 -20.73
N GLY A 19 -12.29 2.36 -21.93
CA GLY A 19 -13.02 2.73 -23.15
C GLY A 19 -13.10 4.24 -23.46
N ASN A 20 -14.31 4.68 -23.83
CA ASN A 20 -14.66 6.03 -24.28
C ASN A 20 -15.13 6.98 -23.16
N GLN A 21 -14.89 6.65 -21.87
CA GLN A 21 -15.46 7.40 -20.75
C GLN A 21 -14.43 8.20 -19.93
N ILE A 22 -14.89 9.38 -19.53
CA ILE A 22 -14.53 10.22 -18.38
C ILE A 22 -13.41 9.64 -17.49
N ALA A 23 -12.26 10.32 -17.45
CA ALA A 23 -11.36 10.17 -16.31
C ALA A 23 -11.88 11.04 -15.15
N VAL A 24 -12.09 10.44 -13.97
CA VAL A 24 -12.34 11.16 -12.72
C VAL A 24 -11.03 11.26 -11.96
N VAL A 25 -10.55 12.49 -11.80
CA VAL A 25 -9.26 12.81 -11.20
C VAL A 25 -9.50 13.37 -9.80
N LEU A 26 -9.31 12.55 -8.77
CA LEU A 26 -9.41 12.94 -7.35
C LEU A 26 -8.06 13.48 -6.87
N GLY A 27 -7.92 14.80 -6.84
CA GLY A 27 -6.77 15.50 -6.24
C GLY A 27 -7.16 16.25 -4.97
N VAL A 28 -6.17 16.56 -4.13
CA VAL A 28 -6.33 17.51 -3.03
C VAL A 28 -5.24 18.56 -3.22
N GLY A 29 -5.59 19.78 -3.63
CA GLY A 29 -4.64 20.89 -3.94
C GLY A 29 -4.89 22.17 -3.13
N PHE A 30 -3.87 23.01 -2.90
CA PHE A 30 -4.02 24.32 -2.24
C PHE A 30 -4.54 25.37 -3.25
N HIS A 31 -5.73 25.93 -3.01
CA HIS A 31 -6.31 27.05 -3.75
C HIS A 31 -5.45 28.32 -3.58
N PRO A 32 -4.83 28.87 -4.65
CA PRO A 32 -3.79 29.90 -4.54
C PRO A 32 -4.21 31.21 -3.86
N SER A 33 -5.43 31.71 -4.15
CA SER A 33 -5.88 33.01 -3.64
C SER A 33 -6.59 32.99 -2.28
N THR A 34 -6.93 31.82 -1.73
CA THR A 34 -7.77 31.74 -0.51
C THR A 34 -7.11 31.04 0.67
N GLY A 35 -6.07 30.22 0.43
CA GLY A 35 -5.47 29.39 1.49
C GLY A 35 -6.45 28.43 2.18
N ARG A 36 -7.66 28.25 1.60
CA ARG A 36 -8.78 27.52 2.18
C ARG A 36 -9.09 26.20 1.49
N LYS A 37 -9.34 25.22 2.33
CA LYS A 37 -10.51 24.33 2.31
C LYS A 37 -11.05 23.78 0.93
N GLY A 38 -10.26 23.22 -0.03
CA GLY A 38 -10.66 22.68 -1.37
C GLY A 38 -10.01 21.33 -1.87
N CYS A 39 -10.79 20.29 -2.27
CA CYS A 39 -10.43 19.01 -2.94
C CYS A 39 -10.97 19.03 -4.37
N ARG A 40 -10.16 18.65 -5.36
CA ARG A 40 -10.42 18.78 -6.80
C ARG A 40 -10.90 17.46 -7.39
N LEU A 41 -12.11 17.43 -7.95
CA LEU A 41 -12.51 16.41 -8.93
C LEU A 41 -12.44 16.98 -10.34
N THR A 42 -11.51 16.49 -11.17
CA THR A 42 -11.45 16.88 -12.59
C THR A 42 -12.02 15.77 -13.48
N PHE A 43 -12.96 16.14 -14.34
CA PHE A 43 -13.56 15.26 -15.35
C PHE A 43 -12.86 15.47 -16.69
N ILE A 44 -12.34 14.42 -17.33
CA ILE A 44 -11.68 14.53 -18.65
C ILE A 44 -12.46 13.73 -19.71
N LYS A 45 -13.02 14.49 -20.67
CA LYS A 45 -13.65 14.07 -21.94
C LYS A 45 -15.04 13.40 -21.83
N GLY A 46 -16.03 14.11 -22.39
CA GLY A 46 -17.44 13.71 -22.48
C GLY A 46 -18.28 14.28 -21.34
N GLU A 47 -19.27 15.12 -21.65
CA GLU A 47 -20.29 15.50 -20.66
C GLU A 47 -21.05 14.24 -20.21
N PRO A 48 -21.10 13.93 -18.90
CA PRO A 48 -21.96 12.87 -18.42
C PRO A 48 -23.40 13.32 -18.62
N ARG A 49 -24.20 12.56 -19.39
CA ARG A 49 -25.59 12.90 -19.79
C ARG A 49 -26.55 13.26 -18.64
N TYR A 50 -26.15 13.01 -17.40
CA TYR A 50 -26.89 13.32 -16.17
C TYR A 50 -26.63 14.74 -15.60
N PHE A 51 -25.65 15.48 -16.12
CA PHE A 51 -25.37 16.86 -15.70
C PHE A 51 -26.35 17.84 -16.36
N GLN A 52 -27.50 18.07 -15.71
CA GLN A 52 -28.40 19.18 -16.04
C GLN A 52 -27.69 20.53 -15.80
N ASP A 53 -27.96 21.55 -16.63
CA ASP A 53 -27.23 22.82 -16.59
C ASP A 53 -27.25 23.53 -15.21
N ARG A 54 -28.31 23.32 -14.42
CA ARG A 54 -28.40 23.82 -13.02
C ARG A 54 -27.32 23.30 -12.07
N PHE A 55 -26.68 22.15 -12.37
CA PHE A 55 -25.55 21.65 -11.57
C PHE A 55 -24.22 22.28 -11.99
N LYS A 56 -24.12 22.74 -13.25
CA LYS A 56 -22.91 23.40 -13.78
C LYS A 56 -22.64 24.75 -13.10
N THR A 57 -23.66 25.43 -12.60
CA THR A 57 -23.55 26.81 -12.07
C THR A 57 -23.31 26.91 -10.57
N VAL A 58 -23.59 25.86 -9.79
CA VAL A 58 -23.57 25.93 -8.31
C VAL A 58 -22.30 25.33 -7.71
N TYR A 59 -21.73 24.29 -8.31
CA TYR A 59 -20.63 23.50 -7.71
C TYR A 59 -19.43 23.24 -8.62
N PHE A 60 -19.50 23.60 -9.91
CA PHE A 60 -18.47 23.27 -10.89
C PHE A 60 -17.95 24.53 -11.58
N GLN A 61 -16.63 24.70 -11.65
CA GLN A 61 -16.01 25.64 -12.58
C GLN A 61 -15.58 24.91 -13.85
N GLY A 62 -15.93 25.47 -15.01
CA GLY A 62 -15.41 25.01 -16.30
C GLY A 62 -14.00 25.54 -16.52
N LEU A 63 -13.02 24.65 -16.65
CA LEU A 63 -11.62 25.01 -16.92
C LEU A 63 -11.25 24.90 -18.42
N GLY A 64 -12.22 24.58 -19.27
CA GLY A 64 -12.04 24.49 -20.72
C GLY A 64 -13.04 23.54 -21.39
N LYS A 65 -12.86 23.28 -22.68
CA LYS A 65 -13.68 22.31 -23.44
C LYS A 65 -13.55 20.91 -22.82
N ASN A 66 -14.61 20.45 -22.16
CA ASN A 66 -14.73 19.15 -21.49
C ASN A 66 -13.82 18.96 -20.26
N VAL A 67 -13.54 20.04 -19.52
CA VAL A 67 -12.84 20.00 -18.22
C VAL A 67 -13.67 20.75 -17.18
N TYR A 68 -14.14 20.03 -16.16
CA TYR A 68 -14.93 20.57 -15.05
C TYR A 68 -14.24 20.25 -13.73
N THR A 69 -14.24 21.20 -12.81
CA THR A 69 -13.64 21.09 -11.49
C THR A 69 -14.61 21.46 -10.38
N LEU A 70 -14.78 20.54 -9.42
CA LEU A 70 -15.44 20.72 -8.12
C LEU A 70 -14.36 20.91 -7.05
N GLU A 71 -14.48 21.92 -6.16
CA GLU A 71 -13.47 22.21 -5.11
C GLU A 71 -14.04 22.24 -3.68
N TYR A 72 -13.64 21.31 -2.79
CA TYR A 72 -14.06 21.25 -1.36
C TYR A 72 -13.10 20.48 -0.39
N GLY A 73 -12.41 21.10 0.58
CA GLY A 73 -11.43 20.43 1.50
C GLY A 73 -9.91 20.36 1.11
N GLN A 74 -9.01 21.27 1.56
CA GLN A 74 -7.58 21.47 1.13
C GLN A 74 -6.58 20.52 1.82
N PRO A 75 -5.30 20.44 1.36
CA PRO A 75 -4.52 19.20 1.41
C PRO A 75 -3.45 19.15 2.50
N LEU A 76 -2.89 17.95 2.61
CA LEU A 76 -1.47 17.75 2.91
C LEU A 76 -0.74 17.33 1.62
N ARG A 77 0.56 17.65 1.53
CA ARG A 77 1.43 17.17 0.46
C ARG A 77 2.00 15.79 0.84
N LEU A 78 1.98 14.85 -0.10
CA LEU A 78 2.81 13.65 -0.10
C LEU A 78 3.49 13.51 -1.47
N HIS A 79 4.37 12.51 -1.64
CA HIS A 79 5.07 12.21 -2.91
C HIS A 79 4.98 10.71 -3.18
N ILE A 80 4.74 10.32 -4.44
CA ILE A 80 4.53 8.92 -4.86
C ILE A 80 5.07 8.78 -6.30
N PRO A 81 6.08 7.91 -6.56
CA PRO A 81 6.64 7.74 -7.89
C PRO A 81 5.72 7.01 -8.89
N SER A 82 5.86 7.41 -10.16
CA SER A 82 5.03 7.05 -11.31
C SER A 82 5.65 5.99 -12.22
N GLU A 83 5.73 4.73 -11.76
CA GLU A 83 6.03 3.59 -12.64
C GLU A 83 4.83 2.63 -12.67
N ALA A 84 4.32 2.33 -13.87
CA ALA A 84 3.09 1.56 -14.07
C ALA A 84 3.34 0.04 -14.05
N LYS A 85 3.62 -0.47 -12.84
CA LYS A 85 3.18 -1.77 -12.30
C LYS A 85 2.71 -2.80 -13.33
N LYS A 86 3.56 -3.79 -13.65
CA LYS A 86 3.07 -5.12 -14.06
C LYS A 86 2.66 -5.88 -12.79
N GLU A 87 1.47 -6.46 -12.79
CA GLU A 87 1.07 -7.44 -11.77
C GLU A 87 1.89 -8.71 -11.98
N ILE A 88 2.77 -9.06 -11.03
CA ILE A 88 3.48 -10.33 -11.06
C ILE A 88 2.46 -11.42 -10.68
N LYS A 89 2.35 -12.45 -11.52
CA LYS A 89 1.81 -13.74 -11.10
C LYS A 89 2.99 -14.67 -10.86
N GLY A 90 3.01 -15.36 -9.73
CA GLY A 90 3.99 -16.40 -9.48
C GLY A 90 3.85 -17.57 -10.46
N ASP A 91 4.92 -18.35 -10.59
CA ASP A 91 5.10 -19.39 -11.59
C ASP A 91 4.67 -20.80 -11.12
N GLY A 92 4.07 -20.93 -9.94
CA GLY A 92 3.84 -22.24 -9.33
C GLY A 92 2.96 -22.25 -8.09
N ARG A 93 2.97 -23.40 -7.41
CA ARG A 93 2.26 -23.61 -6.14
C ARG A 93 3.24 -23.30 -4.99
N PRO A 94 3.04 -22.23 -4.20
CA PRO A 94 3.85 -21.99 -3.02
C PRO A 94 3.53 -23.01 -1.91
N THR A 95 4.44 -23.15 -0.96
CA THR A 95 4.32 -24.09 0.16
C THR A 95 3.62 -23.45 1.36
N GLU A 96 2.56 -24.09 1.85
CA GLU A 96 1.88 -23.68 3.08
C GLU A 96 2.74 -24.04 4.31
N LEU A 97 2.88 -23.08 5.22
CA LEU A 97 3.45 -23.27 6.53
C LEU A 97 2.33 -23.55 7.53
N ARG A 98 2.47 -24.67 8.25
CA ARG A 98 1.46 -25.19 9.18
C ARG A 98 1.44 -24.44 10.50
N CYS A 99 2.54 -23.77 10.86
CA CYS A 99 2.66 -23.03 12.10
C CYS A 99 3.75 -21.96 12.08
N ILE A 100 3.70 -21.09 13.08
CA ILE A 100 4.68 -20.02 13.33
C ILE A 100 6.11 -20.56 13.50
N LYS A 101 6.30 -21.77 14.02
CA LYS A 101 7.63 -22.38 14.16
C LYS A 101 8.31 -22.60 12.81
N GLU A 102 7.56 -23.01 11.78
CA GLU A 102 8.11 -23.22 10.44
C GLU A 102 8.50 -21.88 9.78
N ALA A 103 7.68 -20.84 9.96
CA ALA A 103 8.01 -19.48 9.52
C ALA A 103 9.27 -18.94 10.23
N LEU A 104 9.40 -19.18 11.54
CA LEU A 104 10.59 -18.82 12.31
C LEU A 104 11.85 -19.52 11.81
N THR A 105 11.78 -20.80 11.43
CA THR A 105 12.93 -21.52 10.85
C THR A 105 13.45 -20.83 9.59
N ILE A 106 12.56 -20.38 8.70
CA ILE A 106 12.93 -19.65 7.46
C ILE A 106 13.52 -18.28 7.80
N ILE A 107 12.87 -17.52 8.68
CA ILE A 107 13.33 -16.19 9.14
C ILE A 107 14.71 -16.27 9.81
N GLN A 108 14.97 -17.30 10.61
CA GLN A 108 16.23 -17.49 11.33
C GLN A 108 17.38 -17.93 10.43
N ARG A 109 17.09 -18.72 9.36
CA ARG A 109 18.08 -19.18 8.38
C ARG A 109 18.83 -17.99 7.74
N ASP A 110 18.07 -17.01 7.27
CA ASP A 110 18.57 -15.90 6.45
C ASP A 110 18.52 -14.55 7.20
N LEU A 111 18.55 -14.55 8.54
CA LEU A 111 18.19 -13.39 9.36
C LEU A 111 18.98 -12.10 9.04
N LYS A 112 20.26 -12.23 8.66
CA LYS A 112 21.13 -11.10 8.26
C LYS A 112 20.91 -10.65 6.80
N GLU A 113 20.32 -11.53 5.99
CA GLU A 113 19.99 -11.38 4.58
C GLU A 113 18.46 -11.28 4.40
N LEU A 114 17.75 -10.85 5.46
CA LEU A 114 16.31 -10.70 5.50
C LEU A 114 15.91 -9.27 5.10
N LEU A 115 14.99 -9.18 4.15
CA LEU A 115 14.24 -7.97 3.83
C LEU A 115 12.78 -8.15 4.24
N VAL A 116 12.22 -7.18 4.97
CA VAL A 116 10.79 -7.16 5.29
C VAL A 116 10.07 -6.15 4.42
N TYR A 117 8.93 -6.54 3.84
CA TYR A 117 8.15 -5.70 2.93
C TYR A 117 6.67 -5.69 3.33
N THR A 118 6.16 -4.51 3.70
CA THR A 118 4.82 -4.36 4.31
C THR A 118 3.84 -3.69 3.37
N GLY A 119 2.61 -4.22 3.33
CA GLY A 119 1.46 -3.63 2.65
C GLY A 119 0.34 -3.23 3.61
N ALA A 120 -0.76 -2.70 3.05
CA ALA A 120 -1.82 -2.06 3.82
C ALA A 120 -2.52 -2.99 4.83
N GLY A 121 -2.44 -4.32 4.67
CA GLY A 121 -3.00 -5.30 5.59
C GLY A 121 -2.53 -5.15 7.04
N ILE A 122 -1.30 -4.69 7.26
CA ILE A 122 -0.76 -4.43 8.62
C ILE A 122 -1.46 -3.25 9.31
N SER A 123 -2.00 -2.31 8.53
CA SER A 123 -2.69 -1.08 8.96
C SER A 123 -4.21 -1.20 9.04
N LYS A 124 -4.83 -2.26 8.49
CA LYS A 124 -6.30 -2.43 8.47
C LYS A 124 -6.94 -2.38 9.87
N ALA A 125 -6.28 -2.96 10.87
CA ALA A 125 -6.76 -2.92 12.26
C ALA A 125 -6.73 -1.52 12.91
N ALA A 126 -6.09 -0.53 12.27
CA ALA A 126 -6.12 0.88 12.68
C ALA A 126 -7.21 1.70 11.94
N GLY A 127 -8.15 1.04 11.26
CA GLY A 127 -9.23 1.70 10.51
C GLY A 127 -8.80 2.27 9.16
N ILE A 128 -7.57 1.97 8.70
CA ILE A 128 -7.03 2.41 7.42
C ILE A 128 -7.43 1.40 6.33
N TRP A 129 -8.06 1.90 5.26
CA TRP A 129 -8.50 1.08 4.14
C TRP A 129 -7.31 0.61 3.27
N GLY A 130 -7.39 -0.62 2.77
CA GLY A 130 -6.52 -1.08 1.69
C GLY A 130 -6.97 -0.51 0.35
N VAL A 131 -6.25 -0.88 -0.72
CA VAL A 131 -6.53 -0.37 -2.07
C VAL A 131 -7.92 -0.80 -2.56
N ASP A 132 -8.36 -2.01 -2.23
CA ASP A 132 -9.64 -2.52 -2.72
C ASP A 132 -10.83 -1.99 -1.91
N GLU A 133 -10.70 -1.84 -0.58
CA GLU A 133 -11.70 -1.11 0.21
C GLU A 133 -11.79 0.36 -0.22
N LEU A 134 -10.65 1.02 -0.50
CA LEU A 134 -10.66 2.40 -1.00
C LEU A 134 -11.40 2.54 -2.33
N LYS A 135 -11.20 1.60 -3.27
CA LYS A 135 -11.95 1.56 -4.53
C LYS A 135 -13.44 1.36 -4.30
N GLU A 136 -13.83 0.45 -3.41
CA GLU A 136 -15.23 0.18 -3.12
C GLU A 136 -15.92 1.40 -2.47
N GLN A 137 -15.30 1.97 -1.42
CA GLN A 137 -15.83 3.11 -0.68
C GLN A 137 -15.95 4.37 -1.55
N LEU A 138 -15.04 4.56 -2.51
CA LEU A 138 -15.08 5.68 -3.46
C LEU A 138 -15.73 5.30 -4.82
N TYR A 139 -16.37 4.13 -4.94
CA TYR A 139 -16.98 3.62 -6.17
C TYR A 139 -16.09 3.65 -7.42
N LEU A 140 -14.76 3.55 -7.26
CA LEU A 140 -13.79 3.56 -8.38
C LEU A 140 -13.98 2.36 -9.31
N SER A 141 -14.52 1.25 -8.81
CA SER A 141 -14.88 0.06 -9.59
C SER A 141 -16.25 0.17 -10.31
N ASP A 142 -17.04 1.22 -10.05
CA ASP A 142 -18.38 1.46 -10.61
C ASP A 142 -18.50 2.95 -10.98
N ILE A 143 -17.94 3.31 -12.13
CA ILE A 143 -17.83 4.68 -12.62
C ILE A 143 -19.21 5.33 -12.82
N ASP A 144 -20.23 4.56 -13.20
CA ASP A 144 -21.59 5.07 -13.34
C ASP A 144 -22.20 5.45 -11.99
N LYS A 145 -22.01 4.63 -10.96
CA LYS A 145 -22.45 4.94 -9.59
C LYS A 145 -21.65 6.10 -9.00
N LEU A 146 -20.33 6.15 -9.21
CA LEU A 146 -19.49 7.28 -8.83
C LEU A 146 -20.03 8.58 -9.45
N THR A 147 -20.28 8.58 -10.76
CA THR A 147 -20.80 9.74 -11.50
C THR A 147 -22.17 10.17 -10.98
N ARG A 148 -23.11 9.22 -10.77
CA ARG A 148 -24.42 9.52 -10.17
C ARG A 148 -24.28 10.14 -8.79
N VAL A 149 -23.44 9.58 -7.92
CA VAL A 149 -23.26 10.06 -6.54
C VAL A 149 -22.61 11.44 -6.52
N ILE A 150 -21.60 11.72 -7.35
CA ILE A 150 -21.01 13.06 -7.47
C ILE A 150 -22.03 14.08 -7.98
N ALA A 151 -22.86 13.72 -8.97
CA ALA A 151 -23.85 14.62 -9.54
C ALA A 151 -25.03 14.94 -8.60
N THR A 152 -25.30 14.08 -7.61
CA THR A 152 -26.50 14.19 -6.74
C THR A 152 -26.17 14.51 -5.27
N VAL A 153 -25.16 13.86 -4.69
CA VAL A 153 -24.76 13.98 -3.29
C VAL A 153 -23.22 13.88 -3.16
N PRO A 154 -22.45 14.83 -3.72
CA PRO A 154 -20.99 14.76 -3.78
C PRO A 154 -20.32 14.66 -2.39
N GLN A 155 -20.99 15.18 -1.35
CA GLN A 155 -20.52 15.12 0.03
C GLN A 155 -20.22 13.69 0.52
N ILE A 156 -20.88 12.66 -0.04
CA ILE A 156 -20.61 11.25 0.32
C ILE A 156 -19.16 10.87 -0.07
N ILE A 157 -18.72 11.21 -1.28
CA ILE A 157 -17.37 10.91 -1.76
C ILE A 157 -16.35 11.76 -0.99
N CYS A 158 -16.64 13.05 -0.81
CA CYS A 158 -15.78 13.95 -0.04
C CYS A 158 -15.59 13.46 1.40
N ASN A 159 -16.66 13.05 2.11
CA ASN A 159 -16.59 12.56 3.48
C ASN A 159 -15.80 11.25 3.60
N ARG A 160 -16.03 10.28 2.69
CA ARG A 160 -15.28 9.01 2.70
C ARG A 160 -13.80 9.21 2.40
N PHE A 161 -13.48 10.08 1.45
CA PHE A 161 -12.09 10.38 1.13
C PHE A 161 -11.42 11.19 2.25
N ALA A 162 -12.11 12.16 2.85
CA ALA A 162 -11.63 12.88 4.03
C ALA A 162 -11.39 11.94 5.23
N TYR A 163 -12.28 10.96 5.47
CA TYR A 163 -12.09 9.91 6.47
C TYR A 163 -10.79 9.11 6.19
N PHE A 164 -10.60 8.62 4.96
CA PHE A 164 -9.41 7.87 4.57
C PHE A 164 -8.12 8.69 4.75
N ILE A 165 -8.09 9.92 4.23
CA ILE A 165 -6.93 10.80 4.38
C ILE A 165 -6.66 11.08 5.87
N THR A 166 -7.71 11.30 6.67
CA THR A 166 -7.55 11.56 8.11
C THR A 166 -6.96 10.34 8.84
N SER A 167 -7.43 9.11 8.55
CA SER A 167 -6.94 7.90 9.23
C SER A 167 -5.46 7.63 8.95
N LEU A 168 -4.94 7.94 7.75
CA LEU A 168 -3.49 7.86 7.46
C LEU A 168 -2.60 8.66 8.44
N TYR A 169 -3.12 9.78 8.98
CA TYR A 169 -2.35 10.66 9.89
C TYR A 169 -2.72 10.49 11.36
N VAL A 170 -3.99 10.30 11.71
CA VAL A 170 -4.44 10.30 13.12
C VAL A 170 -4.39 8.91 13.76
N SER A 171 -4.51 7.84 12.99
CA SER A 171 -4.55 6.48 13.54
C SER A 171 -3.26 6.11 14.29
N GLN A 172 -3.40 5.23 15.28
CA GLN A 172 -2.28 4.72 16.09
C GLN A 172 -1.72 3.42 15.52
N PRO A 173 -0.45 3.08 15.79
CA PRO A 173 0.15 1.83 15.32
C PRO A 173 -0.60 0.60 15.87
N THR A 174 -0.75 -0.41 15.02
CA THR A 174 -1.41 -1.67 15.40
C THR A 174 -0.47 -2.60 16.18
N ARG A 175 -1.02 -3.67 16.77
CA ARG A 175 -0.22 -4.71 17.47
C ARG A 175 0.88 -5.27 16.57
N ALA A 176 0.59 -5.44 15.28
CA ALA A 176 1.53 -5.88 14.27
C ALA A 176 2.70 -4.90 14.04
N HIS A 177 2.46 -3.57 14.10
CA HIS A 177 3.53 -2.57 13.99
C HIS A 177 4.49 -2.60 15.19
N PHE A 178 3.96 -2.71 16.41
CA PHE A 178 4.78 -2.84 17.61
C PHE A 178 5.55 -4.17 17.64
N ALA A 179 4.94 -5.27 17.19
CA ALA A 179 5.62 -6.56 17.06
C ALA A 179 6.75 -6.51 16.02
N LEU A 180 6.54 -5.85 14.88
CA LEU A 180 7.59 -5.67 13.88
C LEU A 180 8.73 -4.79 14.40
N ARG A 181 8.43 -3.73 15.16
CA ARG A 181 9.44 -2.92 15.86
C ARG A 181 10.26 -3.77 16.85
N ASN A 182 9.60 -4.57 17.69
CA ASN A 182 10.26 -5.45 18.66
C ASN A 182 11.14 -6.53 18.00
N LEU A 183 10.78 -6.99 16.80
CA LEU A 183 11.61 -7.89 15.99
C LEU A 183 12.81 -7.16 15.39
N TRP A 184 12.61 -5.93 14.90
CA TRP A 184 13.69 -5.09 14.39
C TRP A 184 14.70 -4.71 15.46
N ASP A 185 14.27 -4.40 16.69
CA ASP A 185 15.15 -4.11 17.83
C ASP A 185 16.06 -5.28 18.21
N LYS A 186 15.68 -6.52 17.87
CA LYS A 186 16.46 -7.73 18.15
C LYS A 186 17.43 -8.10 17.02
N TYR A 187 17.07 -7.79 15.77
CA TYR A 187 17.65 -8.43 14.59
C TYR A 187 18.11 -7.45 13.48
N HIS A 188 17.71 -6.18 13.55
CA HIS A 188 18.15 -5.08 12.68
C HIS A 188 18.07 -5.35 11.15
N PHE A 189 17.07 -6.12 10.71
CA PHE A 189 16.77 -6.31 9.28
C PHE A 189 16.33 -5.00 8.62
N ASP A 190 16.47 -4.92 7.30
CA ASP A 190 15.94 -3.80 6.51
C ASP A 190 14.41 -3.96 6.33
N VAL A 191 13.68 -2.85 6.42
CA VAL A 191 12.21 -2.81 6.26
C VAL A 191 11.82 -1.84 5.15
N VAL A 192 10.91 -2.26 4.28
CA VAL A 192 10.31 -1.47 3.20
C VAL A 192 8.80 -1.42 3.40
N THR A 193 8.17 -0.30 3.07
CA THR A 193 6.71 -0.19 3.15
C THR A 193 6.10 0.48 1.93
N GLU A 194 4.97 -0.07 1.47
CA GLU A 194 4.10 0.56 0.48
C GLU A 194 3.10 1.54 1.10
N ASN A 195 2.98 1.53 2.42
CA ASN A 195 1.93 2.23 3.14
C ASN A 195 2.15 3.75 3.06
N LEU A 196 1.07 4.46 2.75
CA LEU A 196 1.08 5.93 2.73
C LEU A 196 1.04 6.52 4.14
N ASP A 197 0.56 5.74 5.11
CA ASP A 197 0.50 6.11 6.53
C ASP A 197 1.90 6.29 7.16
N GLN A 198 1.90 6.67 8.43
CA GLN A 198 3.12 6.85 9.23
C GLN A 198 3.17 5.90 10.44
N LEU A 199 2.46 4.77 10.41
CA LEU A 199 2.30 3.91 11.59
C LEU A 199 3.61 3.21 11.98
N HIS A 200 4.48 2.87 11.02
CA HIS A 200 5.84 2.38 11.31
C HIS A 200 6.70 3.47 11.95
N GLN A 201 6.66 4.70 11.42
CA GLN A 201 7.43 5.82 11.96
C GLN A 201 6.97 6.18 13.39
N LYS A 202 5.68 6.04 13.70
CA LYS A 202 5.13 6.22 15.05
C LYS A 202 5.57 5.15 16.07
N THR A 203 6.03 3.97 15.65
CA THR A 203 6.74 3.03 16.55
C THR A 203 8.26 3.27 16.58
N GLY A 204 8.73 4.30 15.87
CA GLY A 204 10.15 4.59 15.68
C GLY A 204 10.87 3.64 14.72
N LEU A 205 10.18 2.65 14.13
CA LEU A 205 10.79 1.67 13.22
C LEU A 205 11.31 2.38 11.96
N PRO A 206 12.64 2.36 11.67
CA PRO A 206 13.14 2.89 10.42
C PRO A 206 12.66 2.01 9.26
N VAL A 207 12.06 2.64 8.25
CA VAL A 207 11.57 1.98 7.04
C VAL A 207 11.97 2.78 5.81
N ILE A 208 12.34 2.07 4.74
CA ILE A 208 12.48 2.63 3.40
C ILE A 208 11.06 2.82 2.86
N ARG A 209 10.65 4.07 2.62
CA ARG A 209 9.33 4.36 2.07
C ARG A 209 9.29 4.09 0.56
N ARG A 210 8.09 3.97 -0.02
CA ARG A 210 7.88 3.72 -1.46
C ARG A 210 8.64 4.70 -2.37
N GLU A 211 8.68 5.96 -1.97
CA GLU A 211 9.41 7.05 -2.61
C GLU A 211 10.95 6.90 -2.57
N GLU A 212 11.49 6.00 -1.74
CA GLU A 212 12.92 5.74 -1.56
C GLU A 212 13.36 4.35 -2.04
N VAL A 213 12.46 3.58 -2.68
CA VAL A 213 12.75 2.20 -3.15
C VAL A 213 13.92 2.13 -4.13
N SER A 214 14.30 3.22 -4.80
CA SER A 214 15.55 3.30 -5.56
C SER A 214 16.79 2.96 -4.71
N LYS A 215 16.87 3.47 -3.47
CA LYS A 215 17.96 3.19 -2.51
C LYS A 215 18.03 1.71 -2.11
N LEU A 216 16.90 0.99 -2.18
CA LEU A 216 16.87 -0.46 -1.96
C LEU A 216 17.44 -1.21 -3.16
N ARG A 217 17.18 -0.74 -4.41
CA ARG A 217 17.60 -1.42 -5.64
C ARG A 217 19.13 -1.59 -5.70
N GLU A 218 19.89 -0.63 -5.19
CA GLU A 218 21.37 -0.69 -5.11
C GLU A 218 21.89 -1.80 -4.19
N LYS A 219 21.10 -2.26 -3.21
CA LYS A 219 21.52 -3.25 -2.20
C LYS A 219 20.68 -4.53 -2.16
N ILE A 220 19.81 -4.79 -3.13
CA ILE A 220 18.84 -5.90 -3.00
C ILE A 220 19.48 -7.29 -3.09
N GLU A 221 20.62 -7.41 -3.78
CA GLU A 221 21.33 -8.68 -3.98
C GLU A 221 21.91 -9.28 -2.69
N LYS A 222 22.02 -8.48 -1.61
CA LYS A 222 22.41 -8.97 -0.29
C LYS A 222 21.33 -9.77 0.43
N TYR A 223 20.10 -9.81 -0.09
CA TYR A 223 18.98 -10.49 0.57
C TYR A 223 18.71 -11.87 -0.05
N ARG A 224 18.49 -12.85 0.82
CA ARG A 224 18.14 -14.24 0.50
C ARG A 224 16.69 -14.57 0.80
N THR A 225 16.10 -13.91 1.79
CA THR A 225 14.67 -14.02 2.11
C THR A 225 13.99 -12.66 2.08
N LEU A 226 12.85 -12.60 1.39
CA LEU A 226 11.92 -11.48 1.39
C LEU A 226 10.65 -11.88 2.16
N MET A 227 10.50 -11.38 3.38
CA MET A 227 9.27 -11.58 4.16
C MET A 227 8.25 -10.50 3.82
N THR A 228 7.11 -10.88 3.23
CA THR A 228 6.00 -9.99 2.93
C THR A 228 4.92 -10.07 4.00
N ILE A 229 4.40 -8.91 4.44
CA ILE A 229 3.45 -8.82 5.55
C ILE A 229 2.24 -7.99 5.12
N GLY A 230 1.04 -8.59 5.15
CA GLY A 230 -0.21 -7.89 4.83
C GLY A 230 -0.23 -7.27 3.42
N LEU A 231 0.51 -7.86 2.49
CA LEU A 231 0.76 -7.36 1.13
C LEU A 231 0.04 -8.26 0.12
N SER A 232 -0.88 -7.70 -0.67
CA SER A 232 -1.64 -8.44 -1.68
C SER A 232 -1.06 -8.34 -3.11
N ALA A 233 -0.30 -7.29 -3.41
CA ALA A 233 0.30 -7.04 -4.73
C ALA A 233 1.64 -6.30 -4.59
N ASP A 234 2.54 -6.45 -5.57
CA ASP A 234 3.83 -5.73 -5.61
C ASP A 234 3.69 -4.37 -6.32
N PHE A 235 3.24 -3.33 -5.61
CA PHE A 235 3.00 -2.02 -6.24
C PHE A 235 4.28 -1.19 -6.46
N SER A 236 5.39 -1.52 -5.79
CA SER A 236 6.66 -0.80 -5.88
C SER A 236 7.75 -1.59 -6.63
N SER A 237 7.37 -2.72 -7.23
CA SER A 237 8.26 -3.63 -7.96
C SER A 237 9.43 -4.20 -7.13
N VAL A 238 9.26 -4.28 -5.80
CA VAL A 238 10.28 -4.79 -4.87
C VAL A 238 10.41 -6.31 -4.99
N ILE A 239 9.29 -7.05 -5.06
CA ILE A 239 9.32 -8.50 -5.30
C ILE A 239 9.86 -8.79 -6.71
N SER A 240 9.44 -7.99 -7.69
CA SER A 240 9.93 -8.06 -9.09
C SER A 240 11.46 -7.97 -9.14
N TYR A 241 12.01 -6.97 -8.44
CA TYR A 241 13.43 -6.66 -8.45
C TYR A 241 14.25 -7.60 -7.55
N PHE A 242 13.66 -8.09 -6.46
CA PHE A 242 14.25 -9.15 -5.63
C PHE A 242 14.48 -10.42 -6.44
N ARG A 243 13.45 -10.94 -7.13
CA ARG A 243 13.59 -12.16 -7.95
C ARG A 243 14.58 -12.02 -9.10
N SER A 244 14.75 -10.81 -9.67
CA SER A 244 15.70 -10.60 -10.77
C SER A 244 17.16 -10.52 -10.33
N LYS A 245 17.42 -10.42 -9.02
CA LYS A 245 18.76 -10.32 -8.41
C LYS A 245 19.12 -11.51 -7.51
N SER A 246 18.11 -12.08 -6.85
CA SER A 246 18.19 -13.27 -6.03
C SER A 246 17.28 -14.35 -6.64
N PRO A 247 17.69 -15.04 -7.72
CA PRO A 247 16.85 -16.04 -8.40
C PRO A 247 16.52 -17.25 -7.51
N ASP A 248 17.46 -17.66 -6.64
CA ASP A 248 17.24 -18.66 -5.59
C ASP A 248 16.65 -18.06 -4.29
N GLY A 249 16.25 -16.78 -4.34
CA GLY A 249 15.72 -16.04 -3.19
C GLY A 249 14.32 -16.50 -2.81
N THR A 250 14.10 -16.71 -1.52
CA THR A 250 12.82 -17.19 -0.98
C THR A 250 11.88 -16.00 -0.67
N VAL A 251 10.62 -16.03 -1.12
CA VAL A 251 9.57 -15.15 -0.57
C VAL A 251 8.79 -15.88 0.51
N LEU A 252 8.61 -15.25 1.67
CA LEU A 252 7.77 -15.73 2.77
C LEU A 252 6.61 -14.75 2.99
N ALA A 253 5.38 -15.15 2.71
CA ALA A 253 4.21 -14.30 2.97
C ALA A 253 3.55 -14.61 4.32
N ILE A 254 3.17 -13.56 5.05
CA ILE A 254 2.24 -13.62 6.18
C ILE A 254 1.03 -12.75 5.86
N ASN A 255 -0.12 -13.37 5.60
CA ASN A 255 -1.32 -12.69 5.15
C ASN A 255 -2.59 -13.52 5.44
N THR A 256 -3.77 -12.90 5.38
CA THR A 256 -5.05 -13.60 5.57
C THR A 256 -5.51 -14.40 4.35
N SER A 257 -4.83 -14.25 3.20
CA SER A 257 -5.09 -14.99 1.96
C SER A 257 -3.79 -15.18 1.17
N ILE A 258 -3.73 -16.21 0.31
CA ILE A 258 -2.55 -16.51 -0.50
C ILE A 258 -2.34 -15.38 -1.54
N PRO A 259 -1.22 -14.64 -1.51
CA PRO A 259 -0.95 -13.59 -2.50
C PRO A 259 -0.59 -14.16 -3.88
N SER A 260 -1.04 -13.49 -4.95
CA SER A 260 -0.86 -13.95 -6.34
C SER A 260 0.59 -13.89 -6.86
N TYR A 261 1.47 -13.15 -6.18
CA TYR A 261 2.88 -12.99 -6.54
C TYR A 261 3.79 -14.13 -6.08
N LEU A 262 3.26 -15.11 -5.33
CA LEU A 262 4.00 -16.27 -4.85
C LEU A 262 4.07 -17.38 -5.92
N GLY A 263 5.27 -17.91 -6.15
CA GLY A 263 5.58 -18.96 -7.12
C GLY A 263 6.10 -20.24 -6.46
N ARG A 264 6.83 -21.04 -7.23
CA ARG A 264 7.49 -22.25 -6.74
C ARG A 264 8.67 -21.87 -5.84
N GLY A 265 8.82 -22.58 -4.71
CA GLY A 265 9.91 -22.35 -3.75
C GLY A 265 9.65 -21.25 -2.73
N ASP A 266 8.56 -20.49 -2.89
CA ASP A 266 8.07 -19.56 -1.88
C ASP A 266 7.21 -20.25 -0.84
N TYR A 267 7.05 -19.58 0.31
CA TYR A 267 6.26 -20.04 1.44
C TYR A 267 5.17 -19.04 1.83
N TYR A 268 4.09 -19.52 2.44
CA TYR A 268 3.09 -18.66 3.06
C TYR A 268 2.58 -19.22 4.38
N LEU A 269 2.34 -18.34 5.34
CA LEU A 269 1.63 -18.63 6.59
C LEU A 269 0.31 -17.85 6.57
N LEU A 270 -0.82 -18.56 6.53
CA LEU A 270 -2.13 -17.93 6.63
C LEU A 270 -2.40 -17.50 8.07
N GLY A 271 -2.81 -16.25 8.27
CA GLY A 271 -3.23 -15.75 9.57
C GLY A 271 -3.38 -14.24 9.62
N ASP A 272 -4.03 -13.75 10.68
CA ASP A 272 -4.06 -12.34 10.98
C ASP A 272 -2.68 -11.89 11.49
N VAL A 273 -2.08 -10.91 10.80
CA VAL A 273 -0.79 -10.31 11.17
C VAL A 273 -0.83 -9.64 12.57
N GLN A 274 -2.02 -9.27 13.07
CA GLN A 274 -2.21 -8.77 14.44
C GLN A 274 -2.08 -9.86 15.53
N ILE A 275 -2.05 -11.13 15.13
CA ILE A 275 -1.85 -12.30 15.99
C ILE A 275 -0.45 -12.90 15.71
N VAL A 276 -0.18 -13.21 14.44
CA VAL A 276 1.03 -13.91 13.99
C VAL A 276 2.31 -13.13 14.31
N LEU A 277 2.37 -11.81 14.06
CA LEU A 277 3.59 -11.06 14.34
C LEU A 277 3.87 -10.90 15.84
N PRO A 278 2.90 -10.56 16.71
CA PRO A 278 3.11 -10.61 18.16
C PRO A 278 3.62 -11.96 18.67
N GLU A 279 3.11 -13.07 18.14
CA GLU A 279 3.61 -14.40 18.51
C GLU A 279 5.04 -14.64 18.04
N ILE A 280 5.38 -14.35 16.77
CA ILE A 280 6.77 -14.38 16.25
C ILE A 280 7.70 -13.49 17.09
N SER A 281 7.24 -12.30 17.49
CA SER A 281 7.97 -11.36 18.36
C SER A 281 8.20 -11.90 19.77
N ASN A 282 7.23 -12.63 20.33
CA ASN A 282 7.25 -13.12 21.71
C ASN A 282 8.00 -14.45 21.87
N GLN A 283 8.18 -15.20 20.77
CA GLN A 283 9.04 -16.38 20.76
C GLN A 283 10.47 -15.96 21.15
N ARG A 284 10.93 -16.45 22.31
CA ARG A 284 12.34 -16.37 22.69
C ARG A 284 13.13 -17.08 21.60
N ALA A 285 14.22 -16.48 21.13
CA ALA A 285 15.11 -17.13 20.18
C ALA A 285 15.41 -18.55 20.69
N MET A 286 15.04 -19.57 19.90
CA MET A 286 15.36 -20.96 20.19
C MET A 286 16.87 -21.07 20.08
N ARG A 287 17.56 -20.82 21.21
CA ARG A 287 19.01 -20.95 21.31
C ARG A 287 19.37 -22.34 20.84
N SER A 288 20.37 -22.40 19.97
CA SER A 288 20.96 -23.62 19.44
C SER A 288 21.19 -24.64 20.57
N THR A 289 20.34 -25.66 20.65
CA THR A 289 20.66 -26.89 21.36
C THR A 289 21.64 -27.68 20.52
N THR A 290 22.84 -27.15 20.36
CA THR A 290 24.02 -27.98 20.09
C THR A 290 24.30 -28.69 21.41
N PRO A 291 24.15 -30.02 21.53
CA PRO A 291 24.57 -30.71 22.73
C PRO A 291 26.08 -30.51 22.86
N SER A 292 26.54 -29.95 23.98
CA SER A 292 27.96 -29.96 24.29
C SER A 292 28.37 -31.41 24.54
N THR A 293 29.07 -32.02 23.60
CA THR A 293 29.82 -33.25 23.81
C THR A 293 30.97 -32.97 24.78
N SER A 294 30.66 -32.96 26.07
CA SER A 294 31.65 -33.06 27.13
C SER A 294 32.12 -34.52 27.22
N LEU A 295 33.14 -34.84 26.43
CA LEU A 295 34.02 -35.97 26.69
C LEU A 295 35.03 -35.55 27.76
N ALA A 296 34.80 -36.00 29.00
CA ALA A 296 35.78 -36.14 30.07
C ALA A 296 35.16 -37.04 31.16
#